data_AF-A0A959QXH8-F1
#
_entry.id   AF-A0A959QXH8-F1
#
_cell.length_a   1.000
_cell.length_b   1.000
_cell.length_c   1.000
_cell.angle_alpha   90.00
_cell.angle_beta   90.00
_cell.angle_gamma   90.00
#
_symmetry.space_group_name_H-M   'P 1'
#
loop_
_entity.id
_entity.type
_entity.pdbx_description
1 polymer ?
#
loop_
_entity_poly.entity_id
_entity_poly.type
_entity_poly.pdbx_seq_one_letter_code
_entity_poly.pdbx_strand_id
1 'polypeptide(L)' 'MPTVTLRQNAKTDASGIIAIMLKPMNVRLSGIGGGPLQFTCTNALAGIHGGTSVEITYDANQSNVRETIQVSSIMQ' A
#
# COMPACT_ATOMS: atom_id res chain seq x y z
N MET A 1 3.06 11.73 8.05
CA MET A 1 2.06 10.67 7.80
C MET A 1 2.84 9.55 7.21
N PRO A 2 2.81 8.33 7.78
CA PRO A 2 3.73 7.32 7.34
C PRO A 2 3.59 7.00 5.86
N THR A 3 4.73 6.85 5.20
CA THR A 3 4.85 6.57 3.77
C THR A 3 5.39 5.16 3.59
N VAL A 4 4.66 4.34 2.84
CA VAL A 4 5.07 3.01 2.38
C VAL A 4 5.56 3.14 0.95
N THR A 5 6.84 2.85 0.72
CA THR A 5 7.44 2.83 -0.62
C THR A 5 7.52 1.40 -1.12
N LEU A 6 7.07 1.16 -2.34
CA LEU A 6 7.07 -0.14 -2.99
C LEU A 6 8.38 -0.38 -3.76
N ARG A 7 8.73 -1.64 -4.00
CA ARG A 7 9.88 -2.00 -4.85
C ARG A 7 9.62 -1.80 -6.35
N GLN A 8 8.35 -1.71 -6.74
CA GLN A 8 7.91 -1.44 -8.10
C GLN A 8 6.58 -0.69 -8.04
N ASN A 9 6.22 -0.04 -9.15
CA ASN A 9 4.94 0.66 -9.26
C ASN A 9 3.77 -0.33 -9.14
N ALA A 10 2.78 0.06 -8.34
CA ALA A 10 1.41 -0.42 -8.48
C ALA A 10 0.83 0.01 -9.83
N LYS A 11 -0.28 -0.61 -10.24
CA LYS A 11 -0.93 -0.33 -11.52
C LYS A 11 -1.46 1.11 -11.63
N THR A 12 -1.87 1.66 -10.51
CA THR A 12 -2.49 2.98 -10.41
C THR A 12 -2.09 3.64 -9.09
N ASP A 13 -2.40 4.92 -8.98
CA ASP A 13 -2.25 5.68 -7.74
C ASP A 13 -3.35 5.32 -6.72
N ALA A 14 -3.43 6.05 -5.62
CA ALA A 14 -4.41 5.79 -4.57
C ALA A 14 -5.88 5.86 -5.04
N SER A 15 -6.20 6.55 -6.14
CA SER A 15 -7.58 6.74 -6.63
C SER A 15 -8.21 5.46 -7.19
N GLY A 16 -7.41 4.56 -7.74
CA GLY A 16 -7.88 3.29 -8.32
C GLY A 16 -7.74 2.09 -7.38
N ILE A 17 -7.51 2.33 -6.09
CA ILE A 17 -7.28 1.29 -5.07
C ILE A 17 -8.43 1.25 -4.07
N ILE A 18 -9.03 0.07 -3.91
CA ILE A 18 -10.07 -0.18 -2.91
C ILE A 18 -9.46 -0.44 -1.53
N ALA A 19 -8.36 -1.18 -1.48
CA ALA A 19 -7.72 -1.57 -0.23
C ALA A 19 -6.23 -1.88 -0.42
N ILE A 20 -5.44 -1.57 0.60
CA ILE A 20 -4.06 -2.07 0.73
C ILE A 20 -3.95 -2.78 2.08
N MET A 21 -3.52 -4.03 2.06
CA MET A 21 -3.25 -4.85 3.24
C MET A 21 -1.74 -5.06 3.38
N LEU A 22 -1.16 -4.57 4.46
CA LEU A 22 0.24 -4.75 4.77
C LEU A 22 0.49 -6.13 5.39
N LYS A 23 1.48 -6.85 4.87
CA LYS A 23 1.89 -8.20 5.28
C LYS A 23 3.29 -8.16 5.89
N PRO A 24 3.62 -9.06 6.84
CA PRO A 24 2.80 -10.17 7.33
C PRO A 24 1.77 -9.79 8.41
N MET A 25 1.80 -8.56 8.92
CA MET A 25 0.99 -8.14 10.08
C MET A 25 -0.53 -8.12 9.82
N ASN A 26 -0.96 -8.25 8.56
CA ASN A 26 -2.36 -8.15 8.14
C ASN A 26 -3.03 -6.83 8.59
N VAL A 27 -2.31 -5.72 8.42
CA VAL A 27 -2.80 -4.38 8.78
C VAL A 27 -3.35 -3.69 7.55
N ARG A 28 -4.62 -3.28 7.58
CA ARG A 28 -5.20 -2.48 6.51
C ARG A 28 -4.68 -1.05 6.57
N LEU A 29 -4.10 -0.56 5.48
CA LEU A 29 -3.73 0.84 5.36
C LEU A 29 -5.00 1.68 5.16
N SER A 30 -5.07 2.81 5.87
CA SER A 30 -6.20 3.74 5.89
C SER A 30 -5.75 5.14 5.48
N GLY A 31 -6.68 5.95 4.97
CA GLY A 31 -6.37 7.31 4.51
C GLY A 31 -5.27 7.33 3.45
N ILE A 32 -5.38 6.42 2.48
CA ILE A 32 -4.35 6.18 1.47
C ILE A 32 -4.32 7.36 0.49
N GLY A 33 -3.13 7.91 0.26
CA GLY A 33 -2.87 8.91 -0.77
C GLY A 33 -1.51 8.70 -1.42
N GLY A 34 -1.15 9.51 -2.41
CA GLY A 34 0.12 9.40 -3.12
C GLY A 34 0.02 8.67 -4.45
N GLY A 35 1.18 8.29 -4.99
CA GLY A 35 1.32 7.74 -6.33
C GLY A 35 1.59 6.23 -6.36
N PRO A 36 1.68 5.61 -7.54
CA PRO A 36 1.78 4.16 -7.70
C PRO A 36 3.01 3.53 -7.02
N LEU A 37 4.07 4.30 -6.73
CA LEU A 37 5.27 3.80 -6.04
C LEU A 37 5.26 4.07 -4.53
N GLN A 38 4.60 5.14 -4.09
CA GLN A 38 4.68 5.65 -2.72
C GLN A 38 3.30 6.01 -2.21
N PHE A 39 2.86 5.29 -1.18
CA PHE A 39 1.57 5.48 -0.54
C PHE A 39 1.74 6.10 0.85
N THR A 40 1.13 7.25 1.05
CA THR A 40 0.95 7.84 2.38
C THR A 40 -0.28 7.23 3.04
N CYS A 41 -0.26 7.07 4.36
CA CYS A 41 -1.37 6.53 5.12
C CYS A 41 -1.49 7.20 6.50
N THR A 42 -2.65 7.02 7.14
CA THR A 42 -2.94 7.57 8.48
C THR A 42 -2.65 6.58 9.61
N ASN A 43 -2.18 5.37 9.29
CA ASN A 43 -1.82 4.36 10.28
C ASN A 43 -0.65 4.86 11.15
N ALA A 44 -0.62 4.46 12.42
CA ALA A 44 0.54 4.73 13.27
C ALA A 44 1.77 3.96 12.76
N LEU A 45 2.93 4.62 12.69
CA LEU A 45 4.17 4.00 12.18
C LEU A 45 4.50 2.69 12.89
N ALA A 46 4.38 2.66 14.22
CA ALA A 46 4.63 1.47 15.03
C ALA A 46 3.75 0.26 14.63
N GLY A 47 2.56 0.51 14.07
CA GLY A 47 1.65 -0.54 13.59
C GLY A 47 1.96 -1.05 12.18
N ILE A 48 2.88 -0.39 11.44
CA ILE A 48 3.19 -0.76 10.06
C ILE A 48 4.69 -0.99 9.80
N HIS A 49 5.59 -0.59 10.70
CA HIS A 49 7.05 -0.62 10.48
C HIS A 49 7.63 -2.02 10.18
N GLY A 50 6.91 -3.11 10.47
CA GLY A 50 7.31 -4.49 10.14
C GLY A 50 6.81 -5.00 8.78
N GLY A 51 6.26 -4.14 7.93
CA GLY A 51 5.65 -4.51 6.66
C GLY A 51 6.68 -4.83 5.59
N THR A 52 6.62 -6.03 5.02
CA THR A 52 7.55 -6.48 3.97
C THR A 52 6.90 -6.54 2.60
N SER A 53 5.58 -6.65 2.53
CA SER A 53 4.82 -6.58 1.29
C SER A 53 3.44 -5.98 1.53
N VAL A 54 2.82 -5.52 0.45
CA VAL A 54 1.43 -5.08 0.42
C VAL A 54 0.64 -5.96 -0.55
N GLU A 55 -0.55 -6.36 -0.15
CA GLU A 55 -1.58 -6.89 -1.03
C GLU A 55 -2.53 -5.75 -1.38
N ILE A 56 -2.53 -5.33 -2.63
CA ILE A 56 -3.34 -4.24 -3.17
C ILE A 56 -4.56 -4.86 -3.83
N THR A 57 -5.74 -4.36 -3.49
CA THR A 57 -7.00 -4.65 -4.19
C THR A 57 -7.41 -3.41 -4.99
N TYR A 58 -7.47 -3.56 -6.31
CA TYR A 58 -7.84 -2.49 -7.23
C TYR A 58 -9.35 -2.42 -7.45
N ASP A 59 -9.81 -1.29 -7.98
CA ASP A 59 -11.18 -1.15 -8.47
C ASP A 59 -11.48 -2.11 -9.64
N ALA A 60 -12.76 -2.26 -9.97
CA ALA A 60 -13.21 -3.15 -11.04
C ALA A 60 -12.81 -2.68 -12.46
N ASN A 61 -12.34 -1.43 -12.60
CA ASN A 61 -11.88 -0.89 -13.87
C ASN A 61 -10.43 -1.30 -14.16
N GLN A 62 -9.68 -1.80 -13.17
CA GLN A 62 -8.33 -2.30 -13.37
C GLN A 62 -8.32 -3.81 -13.68
N SER A 63 -7.54 -4.21 -14.70
CA SER A 63 -7.30 -5.63 -15.00
C SER A 63 -6.48 -6.28 -13.87
N ASN A 64 -6.80 -7.51 -13.44
CA ASN A 64 -6.33 -8.18 -12.21
C ASN A 64 -6.66 -7.41 -10.93
N VAL A 65 -7.71 -7.87 -10.25
CA VAL A 65 -8.29 -7.22 -9.05
C VAL A 65 -7.33 -7.18 -7.86
N ARG A 66 -6.32 -8.06 -7.81
CA ARG A 66 -5.34 -8.10 -6.71
C ARG A 66 -3.91 -8.26 -7.20
N GLU A 67 -2.99 -7.63 -6.47
CA GLU A 67 -1.56 -7.70 -6.69
C GLU A 67 -0.81 -7.66 -5.37
N THR A 68 0.29 -8.40 -5.26
CA THR A 68 1.18 -8.34 -4.10
C THR A 68 2.52 -7.75 -4.50
N ILE A 69 2.92 -6.64 -3.86
CA ILE A 69 4.16 -5.94 -4.15
C ILE A 69 5.02 -5.88 -2.89
N GLN A 70 6.33 -6.09 -3.04
CA GLN A 70 7.28 -5.97 -1.95
C GLN A 70 7.45 -4.51 -1.53
N VAL A 71 7.54 -4.28 -0.23
CA VAL A 71 7.85 -2.97 0.35
C VAL A 71 9.36 -2.76 0.30
N SER A 72 9.78 -1.58 -0.15
CA SER A 72 11.16 -1.14 -0.13
C SER A 72 11.50 -0.47 1.19
N SER A 73 10.62 0.40 1.69
CA SER A 73 10.82 1.13 2.95
C SER A 73 9.51 1.66 3.52
N ILE A 74 9.52 1.93 4.82
CA ILE A 74 8.42 2.57 5.55
C ILE A 74 9.01 3.70 6.39
N MET A 75 8.53 4.93 6.20
CA MET A 75 9.06 6.15 6.81
C MET A 75 7.94 7.00 7.40
N GLN A 76 8.23 7.98 8.27
CA GLN A 76 7.22 8.85 8.91
C GLN A 76 6.88 10.11 8.11
#